data_AF-A0A6B1IIJ3-F1
#
_entry.id   AF-A0A6B1IIJ3-F1
#
_cell.length_a   1.000
_cell.length_b   1.000
_cell.length_c   1.000
_cell.angle_alpha   90.00
_cell.angle_beta   90.00
_cell.angle_gamma   90.00
#
_symmetry.space_group_name_H-M   'P 1'
#
loop_
_entity.id
_entity.type
_entity.pdbx_description
1 polymer ?
#
loop_
_entity_poly.entity_id
_entity_poly.type
_entity_poly.pdbx_seq_one_letter_code
_entity_poly.pdbx_strand_id
1 'polypeptide(L)'
;MRDDIRELQDTLAATQFACVPPGVQSTSDDIYSAVQRAYPELCDEDLRCDDVCADGADQPEWKHAVRRVQQQLGRHDNTRISPHDEYGMWRVERPKLFLVPVNDEWIDRFKRTVGTPVEPSDSATIPESIAPLLPARIWGSTAGPQTERYFTEMRPRDCLLFYRDGDFFAGGVVGQTLDDPEVGSWLWGNPESRFIFTTAEYYDWAPAITRIWDALDYNGTPRVQGFLRVSPDRLDNLYSDERSLETTLFGRTSGSSTQADTVESDTALGGRNVEDPERTTTVQDRILRDQALVTELKTLYDHTCQICGHRLQSGSGSGYSEVHHIRPLGDPHNGPDIPENVLVCCPNHHADFDNGMITVNPDTHILTHAYDDSISGNQLLIQAGHQIRPSFLEYHNEVIVNQTD
;
A
#
# COMPACT_ATOMS: atom_id res chain seq x y z
N MET A 1 -8.53 33.69 17.92
CA MET A 1 -8.88 32.90 16.73
C MET A 1 -9.82 31.80 17.20
N ARG A 2 -10.98 31.63 16.54
CA ARG A 2 -11.97 30.60 16.86
C ARG A 2 -11.35 29.21 16.62
N ASP A 3 -11.79 28.20 17.38
CA ASP A 3 -11.14 26.88 17.40
C ASP A 3 -11.23 26.16 16.04
N ASP A 4 -12.35 26.26 15.34
CA ASP A 4 -12.56 25.71 13.99
C ASP A 4 -11.61 26.30 12.94
N ILE A 5 -11.38 27.62 12.98
CA ILE A 5 -10.42 28.28 12.09
C ILE A 5 -9.00 27.79 12.37
N ARG A 6 -8.63 27.62 13.64
CA ARG A 6 -7.31 27.07 13.98
C ARG A 6 -7.18 25.62 13.49
N GLU A 7 -8.19 24.80 13.74
CA GLU A 7 -8.23 23.40 13.30
C GLU A 7 -8.13 23.25 11.78
N LEU A 8 -8.83 24.12 11.04
CA LEU A 8 -8.74 24.17 9.57
C LEU A 8 -7.31 24.52 9.12
N GLN A 9 -6.70 25.54 9.74
CA GLN A 9 -5.34 25.93 9.39
C GLN A 9 -4.33 24.82 9.66
N ASP A 10 -4.41 24.22 10.85
CA ASP A 10 -3.52 23.13 11.27
C ASP A 10 -3.68 21.92 10.33
N THR A 11 -4.92 21.55 9.99
CA THR A 11 -5.22 20.45 9.07
C THR A 11 -4.69 20.69 7.66
N LEU A 12 -4.94 21.88 7.09
CA LEU A 12 -4.48 22.22 5.74
C LEU A 12 -2.96 22.34 5.66
N ALA A 13 -2.32 22.86 6.71
CA ALA A 13 -0.87 22.94 6.81
C ALA A 13 -0.23 21.56 6.94
N ALA A 14 -0.75 20.72 7.85
CA ALA A 14 -0.23 19.38 8.10
C ALA A 14 -0.36 18.46 6.88
N THR A 15 -1.47 18.55 6.14
CA THR A 15 -1.73 17.74 4.93
C THR A 15 -1.24 18.38 3.64
N GLN A 16 -0.77 19.63 3.69
CA GLN A 16 -0.38 20.43 2.53
C GLN A 16 -1.46 20.46 1.44
N PHE A 17 -2.71 20.73 1.82
CA PHE A 17 -3.86 20.79 0.92
C PHE A 17 -4.16 19.48 0.15
N ALA A 18 -3.86 18.31 0.73
CA ALA A 18 -4.14 17.04 0.06
C ALA A 18 -5.61 16.77 -0.30
N CYS A 19 -6.55 17.52 0.29
CA CYS A 19 -7.97 17.52 -0.12
C CYS A 19 -8.19 18.14 -1.52
N VAL A 20 -7.24 18.91 -2.04
CA VAL A 20 -7.31 19.55 -3.36
C VAL A 20 -6.77 18.58 -4.41
N PRO A 21 -7.50 18.36 -5.53
CA PRO A 21 -7.00 17.53 -6.61
C PRO A 21 -5.65 18.02 -7.18
N PRO A 22 -4.75 17.11 -7.59
CA PRO A 22 -3.51 17.49 -8.25
C PRO A 22 -3.74 18.27 -9.54
N GLY A 23 -2.79 19.14 -9.92
CA GLY A 23 -2.88 19.97 -11.12
C GLY A 23 -2.77 21.47 -10.83
N VAL A 24 -3.15 22.30 -11.80
CA VAL A 24 -3.22 23.75 -11.63
C VAL A 24 -4.65 24.10 -11.19
N GLN A 25 -4.78 24.73 -10.03
CA GLN A 25 -6.04 24.92 -9.31
C GLN A 25 -6.25 26.40 -9.00
N SER A 26 -7.45 26.90 -9.26
CA SER A 26 -7.90 28.25 -8.90
C SER A 26 -8.21 28.31 -7.41
N THR A 27 -7.73 29.35 -6.72
CA THR A 27 -8.07 29.57 -5.31
C THR A 27 -9.58 29.73 -5.12
N SER A 28 -10.23 30.51 -5.99
CA SER A 28 -11.65 30.84 -5.87
C SER A 28 -12.57 29.72 -6.32
N ASP A 29 -12.22 29.03 -7.40
CA ASP A 29 -13.14 28.12 -8.08
C ASP A 29 -12.94 26.67 -7.59
N ASP A 30 -11.69 26.28 -7.36
CA ASP A 30 -11.34 24.88 -7.10
C ASP A 30 -10.98 24.63 -5.63
N ILE A 31 -10.03 25.40 -5.08
CA ILE A 31 -9.47 25.14 -3.75
C ILE A 31 -10.51 25.35 -2.66
N TYR A 32 -11.26 26.44 -2.69
CA TYR A 32 -12.35 26.67 -1.74
C TYR A 32 -13.39 25.56 -1.79
N SER A 33 -13.82 25.17 -3.00
CA SER A 33 -14.79 24.10 -3.20
C SER A 33 -14.28 22.76 -2.68
N ALA A 34 -12.99 22.45 -2.88
CA ALA A 34 -12.36 21.23 -2.39
C ALA A 34 -12.24 21.21 -0.86
N VAL A 35 -11.81 22.33 -0.26
CA VAL A 35 -11.70 22.48 1.21
C VAL A 35 -13.07 22.37 1.86
N GLN A 36 -14.08 23.07 1.34
CA GLN A 36 -15.45 23.02 1.88
C GLN A 36 -16.09 21.64 1.74
N ARG A 37 -15.79 20.92 0.65
CA ARG A 37 -16.24 19.54 0.48
C ARG A 37 -15.59 18.58 1.47
N ALA A 38 -14.31 18.79 1.78
CA ALA A 38 -13.56 17.92 2.68
C ALA A 38 -13.83 18.20 4.17
N TYR A 39 -14.06 19.47 4.53
CA TYR A 39 -14.21 19.92 5.91
C TYR A 39 -15.41 20.89 6.07
N PRO A 40 -16.64 20.46 5.73
CA PRO A 40 -17.81 21.34 5.72
C PRO A 40 -18.10 21.96 7.10
N GLU A 41 -17.79 21.25 8.18
CA GLU A 41 -17.95 21.70 9.57
C GLU A 41 -16.98 22.82 9.97
N LEU A 42 -15.85 22.97 9.27
CA LEU A 42 -14.85 24.01 9.53
C LEU A 42 -15.03 25.23 8.61
N CYS A 43 -15.99 25.18 7.67
CA CYS A 43 -16.24 26.21 6.66
C CYS A 43 -17.51 27.03 6.97
N ASP A 44 -17.50 27.74 8.09
CA ASP A 44 -18.60 28.61 8.53
C ASP A 44 -18.77 29.85 7.60
N GLU A 45 -19.87 29.90 6.84
CA GLU A 45 -20.20 31.00 5.92
C GLU A 45 -20.73 32.27 6.61
N ASP A 46 -21.11 32.17 7.88
CA ASP A 46 -21.67 33.29 8.66
C ASP A 46 -20.59 34.06 9.42
N LEU A 47 -19.46 33.43 9.75
CA LEU A 47 -18.31 34.10 10.36
C LEU A 47 -17.54 34.93 9.31
N ARG A 48 -17.65 36.26 9.39
CA ARG A 48 -17.00 37.18 8.46
C ARG A 48 -15.61 37.61 8.92
N CYS A 49 -14.72 37.85 7.96
CA CYS A 49 -13.34 38.22 8.28
C CYS A 49 -13.17 39.69 8.70
N ASP A 50 -14.12 40.58 8.40
CA ASP A 50 -14.11 41.98 8.86
C ASP A 50 -14.39 42.12 10.37
N ASP A 51 -15.10 41.16 10.95
CA ASP A 51 -15.24 41.03 12.42
C ASP A 51 -13.94 40.60 13.13
N VAL A 52 -12.93 40.14 12.38
CA VAL A 52 -11.73 39.47 12.91
C VAL A 52 -10.41 40.08 12.41
N CYS A 53 -10.40 40.80 11.28
CA CYS A 53 -9.21 41.34 10.63
C CYS A 53 -9.45 42.77 10.11
N ALA A 54 -8.43 43.64 10.30
CA ALA A 54 -8.51 45.07 9.93
C ALA A 54 -8.52 45.35 8.41
N ASP A 55 -8.08 44.39 7.59
CA ASP A 55 -7.89 44.53 6.14
C ASP A 55 -8.78 43.57 5.31
N GLY A 56 -9.82 42.98 5.93
CA GLY A 56 -10.69 41.97 5.32
C GLY A 56 -11.66 42.54 4.27
N ALA A 57 -11.87 41.80 3.18
CA ALA A 57 -13.07 41.96 2.34
C ALA A 57 -14.21 41.15 2.97
N ASP A 58 -15.47 41.61 2.93
CA ASP A 58 -16.66 40.88 3.45
C ASP A 58 -16.81 39.48 2.83
N GLN A 59 -16.07 38.52 3.37
CA GLN A 59 -15.97 37.12 2.97
C GLN A 59 -15.85 36.26 4.25
N PRO A 60 -16.29 35.00 4.17
CA PRO A 60 -16.11 34.03 5.25
C PRO A 60 -14.66 33.91 5.73
N GLU A 61 -14.44 33.88 7.04
CA GLU A 61 -13.11 33.81 7.65
C GLU A 61 -12.34 32.53 7.28
N TRP A 62 -13.04 31.41 7.02
CA TRP A 62 -12.39 30.17 6.59
C TRP A 62 -11.67 30.32 5.23
N LYS A 63 -12.19 31.16 4.32
CA LYS A 63 -11.53 31.46 3.03
C LYS A 63 -10.25 32.26 3.25
N HIS A 64 -10.25 33.15 4.24
CA HIS A 64 -9.06 33.88 4.65
C HIS A 64 -8.04 32.93 5.31
N ALA A 65 -8.49 32.00 6.15
CA ALA A 65 -7.66 30.96 6.75
C ALA A 65 -6.95 30.10 5.68
N VAL A 66 -7.67 29.69 4.64
CA VAL A 66 -7.11 29.00 3.46
C VAL A 66 -5.99 29.81 2.82
N ARG A 67 -6.22 31.10 2.50
CA ARG A 67 -5.20 31.96 1.91
C ARG A 67 -3.98 32.14 2.80
N ARG A 68 -4.15 32.20 4.13
CA ARG A 68 -3.05 32.28 5.10
C ARG A 68 -2.16 31.04 5.03
N VAL A 69 -2.75 29.84 4.98
CA VAL A 69 -1.97 28.59 4.84
C VAL A 69 -1.32 28.49 3.46
N GLN A 70 -2.01 28.88 2.39
CA GLN A 70 -1.42 28.94 1.04
C GLN A 70 -0.18 29.85 1.02
N GLN A 71 -0.27 31.07 1.57
CA GLN A 71 0.86 31.99 1.65
C GLN A 71 1.99 31.45 2.53
N GLN A 72 1.68 30.74 3.62
CA GLN A 72 2.68 30.07 4.45
C GLN A 72 3.42 29.00 3.64
N LEU A 73 2.69 28.04 3.06
CA LEU A 73 3.28 26.92 2.31
C LEU A 73 3.99 27.37 1.03
N GLY A 74 3.46 28.38 0.33
CA GLY A 74 4.05 28.91 -0.91
C GLY A 74 5.35 29.71 -0.71
N ARG A 75 5.71 30.06 0.53
CA ARG A 75 7.02 30.64 0.87
C ARG A 75 8.09 29.60 1.15
N HIS A 76 7.69 28.37 1.43
CA HIS A 76 8.61 27.28 1.68
C HIS A 76 8.91 26.59 0.36
N ASP A 77 10.21 26.36 0.12
CA ASP A 77 10.60 25.43 -0.91
C ASP A 77 10.03 24.05 -0.57
N ASN A 78 9.66 23.30 -1.61
CA ASN A 78 9.44 21.87 -1.47
C ASN A 78 8.18 21.50 -0.66
N THR A 79 7.04 22.14 -0.95
CA THR A 79 5.71 21.77 -0.44
C THR A 79 4.85 21.18 -1.56
N ARG A 80 3.81 20.41 -1.21
CA ARG A 80 2.88 19.82 -2.20
C ARG A 80 2.12 20.86 -3.01
N ILE A 81 1.92 22.05 -2.44
CA ILE A 81 1.19 23.16 -3.07
C ILE A 81 2.10 24.38 -3.20
N SER A 82 2.24 24.90 -4.41
CA SER A 82 3.11 26.04 -4.72
C SER A 82 2.41 27.08 -5.60
N PRO A 83 2.81 28.36 -5.55
CA PRO A 83 2.23 29.40 -6.41
C PRO A 83 2.44 29.08 -7.89
N HIS A 84 1.45 29.38 -8.73
CA HIS A 84 1.58 29.36 -10.19
C HIS A 84 1.82 30.78 -10.73
N ASP A 85 2.38 30.90 -11.94
CA ASP A 85 2.67 32.20 -12.58
C ASP A 85 1.40 33.02 -12.86
N GLU A 86 0.27 32.33 -13.02
CA GLU A 86 -1.04 32.95 -13.22
C GLU A 86 -1.65 33.36 -11.88
N TYR A 87 -2.12 34.61 -11.81
CA TYR A 87 -2.65 35.18 -10.57
C TYR A 87 -3.81 34.36 -10.01
N GLY A 88 -3.71 33.99 -8.72
CA GLY A 88 -4.74 33.22 -8.03
C GLY A 88 -4.70 31.71 -8.27
N MET A 89 -3.81 31.24 -9.16
CA MET A 89 -3.61 29.83 -9.47
C MET A 89 -2.48 29.22 -8.63
N TRP A 90 -2.65 27.94 -8.29
CA TRP A 90 -1.68 27.16 -7.51
C TRP A 90 -1.43 25.83 -8.18
N ARG A 91 -0.20 25.32 -8.08
CA ARG A 91 0.16 23.98 -8.54
C ARG A 91 0.13 23.02 -7.36
N VAL A 92 -0.65 21.95 -7.47
CA VAL A 92 -0.74 20.86 -6.50
C VAL A 92 -0.10 19.60 -7.07
N GLU A 93 0.92 19.08 -6.41
CA GLU A 93 1.63 17.85 -6.81
C GLU A 93 0.87 16.57 -6.45
N ARG A 94 0.96 15.56 -7.32
CA ARG A 94 0.43 14.22 -7.07
C ARG A 94 1.18 13.54 -5.89
N PRO A 95 0.50 12.71 -5.08
CA PRO A 95 1.16 11.87 -4.07
C PRO A 95 2.21 10.95 -4.70
N LYS A 96 3.38 10.83 -4.08
CA LYS A 96 4.47 9.94 -4.52
C LYS A 96 4.34 8.58 -3.82
N LEU A 97 4.99 7.55 -4.38
CA LEU A 97 5.10 6.22 -3.77
C LEU A 97 6.55 5.96 -3.34
N PHE A 98 6.72 5.51 -2.10
CA PHE A 98 7.99 5.11 -1.53
C PHE A 98 7.98 3.63 -1.15
N LEU A 99 9.02 2.91 -1.58
CA LEU A 99 9.26 1.52 -1.21
C LEU A 99 10.32 1.48 -0.12
N VAL A 100 9.96 0.89 1.03
CA VAL A 100 10.75 0.96 2.26
C VAL A 100 11.17 -0.45 2.67
N PRO A 101 12.41 -0.87 2.39
CA PRO A 101 12.86 -2.18 2.80
C PRO A 101 13.06 -2.26 4.32
N VAL A 102 12.58 -3.34 4.92
CA VAL A 102 12.77 -3.69 6.33
C VAL A 102 13.40 -5.08 6.38
N ASN A 103 14.65 -5.16 6.80
CA ASN A 103 15.34 -6.44 6.92
C ASN A 103 15.05 -7.12 8.28
N ASP A 104 15.53 -8.35 8.44
CA ASP A 104 15.31 -9.16 9.65
C ASP A 104 15.87 -8.53 10.93
N GLU A 105 16.94 -7.75 10.85
CA GLU A 105 17.49 -7.06 12.02
C GLU A 105 16.59 -5.91 12.50
N TRP A 106 15.78 -5.35 11.59
CA TRP A 106 14.97 -4.16 11.83
C TRP A 106 13.48 -4.47 12.00
N ILE A 107 13.00 -5.68 11.70
CA ILE A 107 11.57 -6.02 11.78
C ILE A 107 10.97 -5.88 13.18
N ASP A 108 11.72 -6.22 14.23
CA ASP A 108 11.23 -6.07 15.60
C ASP A 108 11.17 -4.59 16.02
N ARG A 109 12.06 -3.75 15.49
CA ARG A 109 12.01 -2.30 15.69
C ARG A 109 10.79 -1.74 14.96
N PHE A 110 10.54 -2.20 13.73
CA PHE A 110 9.37 -1.83 12.93
C PHE A 110 8.07 -2.12 13.67
N LYS A 111 7.91 -3.33 14.22
CA LYS A 111 6.71 -3.69 14.99
C LYS A 111 6.48 -2.78 16.20
N ARG A 112 7.56 -2.31 16.84
CA ARG A 112 7.49 -1.44 18.02
C ARG A 112 7.25 0.04 17.71
N THR A 113 7.69 0.53 16.56
CA THR A 113 7.59 1.98 16.25
C THR A 113 6.61 2.29 15.13
N VAL A 114 6.39 1.39 14.17
CA VAL A 114 5.39 1.54 13.10
C VAL A 114 4.18 0.67 13.36
N GLY A 115 4.36 -0.61 13.71
CA GLY A 115 3.27 -1.55 14.00
C GLY A 115 2.47 -1.18 15.26
N THR A 116 3.12 -0.48 16.20
CA THR A 116 2.49 0.14 17.38
C THR A 116 2.93 1.61 17.44
N PRO A 117 2.02 2.58 17.66
CA PRO A 117 2.41 3.96 17.85
C PRO A 117 3.37 4.12 19.05
N VAL A 118 4.36 4.99 18.90
CA VAL A 118 5.23 5.40 19.99
C VAL A 118 4.47 6.39 20.85
N GLU A 119 4.35 6.08 22.14
CA GLU A 119 3.69 6.92 23.13
C GLU A 119 4.66 7.95 23.74
N PRO A 120 4.17 9.12 24.20
CA PRO A 120 4.93 9.98 25.09
C PRO A 120 5.34 9.20 26.35
N SER A 121 6.63 9.21 26.69
CA SER A 121 7.14 8.61 27.93
C SER A 121 7.53 9.69 28.95
N ASP A 122 7.08 9.53 30.19
CA ASP A 122 7.50 10.40 31.31
C ASP A 122 8.94 10.14 31.79
N SER A 123 9.54 9.01 31.37
CA SER A 123 10.82 8.52 31.91
C SER A 123 12.03 8.73 31.00
N ALA A 124 11.81 8.97 29.71
CA ALA A 124 12.85 9.18 28.72
C ALA A 124 12.82 10.64 28.24
N THR A 125 13.98 11.25 28.08
CA THR A 125 14.07 12.57 27.43
C THR A 125 13.73 12.40 25.95
N ILE A 126 12.51 12.77 25.56
CA ILE A 126 12.04 12.75 24.17
C ILE A 126 12.67 13.94 23.42
N PRO A 127 13.22 13.75 22.21
CA PRO A 127 13.71 14.85 21.40
C PRO A 127 12.61 15.90 21.11
N GLU A 128 12.95 17.19 21.19
CA GLU A 128 11.99 18.29 21.04
C GLU A 128 11.31 18.30 19.65
N SER A 129 12.01 17.82 18.63
CA SER A 129 11.53 17.76 17.24
C SER A 129 10.38 16.76 17.03
N ILE A 130 10.39 15.64 17.76
CA ILE A 130 9.38 14.56 17.62
C ILE A 130 8.29 14.65 18.69
N ALA A 131 8.58 15.26 19.84
CA ALA A 131 7.64 15.35 20.96
C ALA A 131 6.25 15.89 20.58
N PRO A 132 6.10 16.95 19.75
CA PRO A 132 4.80 17.46 19.33
C PRO A 132 4.00 16.50 18.45
N LEU A 133 4.65 15.49 17.88
CA LEU A 133 4.04 14.53 16.97
C LEU A 133 3.56 13.26 17.69
N LEU A 134 3.88 13.07 18.97
CA LEU A 134 3.48 11.89 19.72
C LEU A 134 2.04 12.01 20.26
N PRO A 135 1.26 10.90 20.30
CA PRO A 135 1.63 9.57 19.85
C PRO A 135 1.65 9.44 18.32
N ALA A 136 2.68 8.77 17.78
CA ALA A 136 2.82 8.56 16.34
C ALA A 136 3.49 7.24 16.00
N ARG A 137 3.13 6.69 14.84
CA ARG A 137 3.88 5.60 14.19
C ARG A 137 5.07 6.21 13.48
N ILE A 138 6.29 5.76 13.78
CA ILE A 138 7.54 6.39 13.37
C ILE A 138 8.46 5.37 12.71
N TRP A 139 9.01 5.74 11.56
CA TRP A 139 10.10 5.02 10.92
C TRP A 139 11.23 5.96 10.52
N GLY A 140 12.41 5.38 10.30
CA GLY A 140 13.60 6.12 9.93
C GLY A 140 14.44 5.33 8.93
N SER A 141 14.99 6.03 7.94
CA SER A 141 15.90 5.44 6.97
C SER A 141 17.34 5.87 7.24
N THR A 142 18.27 4.95 7.03
CA THR A 142 19.71 5.20 7.21
C THR A 142 20.22 6.23 6.20
N ALA A 143 21.05 7.15 6.68
CA ALA A 143 21.67 8.19 5.87
C ALA A 143 22.48 7.61 4.72
N GLY A 144 22.36 8.25 3.56
CA GLY A 144 23.08 7.88 2.35
C GLY A 144 22.64 8.77 1.19
N PRO A 145 23.48 9.01 0.17
CA PRO A 145 23.20 9.99 -0.88
C PRO A 145 21.89 9.71 -1.65
N GLN A 146 21.59 8.43 -1.89
CA GLN A 146 20.34 8.02 -2.53
C GLN A 146 19.14 8.25 -1.62
N THR A 147 19.23 7.82 -0.36
CA THR A 147 18.15 7.98 0.63
C THR A 147 17.81 9.44 0.82
N GLU A 148 18.83 10.29 0.99
CA GLU A 148 18.67 11.75 1.17
C GLU A 148 17.93 12.38 -0.02
N ARG A 149 18.34 12.03 -1.25
CA ARG A 149 17.69 12.54 -2.46
C ARG A 149 16.21 12.16 -2.51
N TYR A 150 15.84 10.95 -2.12
CA TYR A 150 14.44 10.54 -2.13
C TYR A 150 13.66 11.09 -0.94
N PHE A 151 14.25 11.08 0.25
CA PHE A 151 13.62 11.57 1.47
C PHE A 151 13.31 13.06 1.40
N THR A 152 14.21 13.87 0.85
CA THR A 152 13.97 15.31 0.66
C THR A 152 12.78 15.58 -0.27
N GLU A 153 12.35 14.62 -1.09
CA GLU A 153 11.16 14.74 -1.95
C GLU A 153 9.86 14.25 -1.32
N MET A 154 9.92 13.61 -0.14
CA MET A 154 8.78 13.04 0.59
C MET A 154 7.92 14.13 1.24
N ARG A 155 6.61 14.03 1.07
CA ARG A 155 5.62 14.96 1.62
C ARG A 155 4.57 14.25 2.46
N PRO A 156 3.89 14.97 3.36
CA PRO A 156 2.62 14.52 3.91
C PRO A 156 1.70 14.00 2.80
N ARG A 157 1.03 12.88 3.06
CA ARG A 157 0.12 12.17 2.15
C ARG A 157 0.77 11.43 0.98
N ASP A 158 2.09 11.33 0.94
CA ASP A 158 2.75 10.33 0.09
C ASP A 158 2.49 8.90 0.62
N CYS A 159 2.52 7.92 -0.28
CA CYS A 159 2.24 6.52 0.03
C CYS A 159 3.53 5.74 0.32
N LEU A 160 3.43 4.79 1.25
CA LEU A 160 4.50 3.91 1.70
C LEU A 160 4.10 2.45 1.45
N LEU A 161 5.01 1.66 0.88
CA LEU A 161 4.94 0.20 0.90
C LEU A 161 6.18 -0.34 1.59
N PHE A 162 5.97 -1.04 2.71
CA PHE A 162 7.04 -1.69 3.45
C PHE A 162 7.32 -3.06 2.85
N TYR A 163 8.57 -3.29 2.47
CA TYR A 163 9.02 -4.45 1.74
C TYR A 163 9.93 -5.32 2.60
N ARG A 164 9.70 -6.63 2.62
CA ARG A 164 10.55 -7.61 3.30
C ARG A 164 10.45 -8.95 2.58
N ASP A 165 11.59 -9.66 2.47
CA ASP A 165 11.65 -11.05 1.99
C ASP A 165 10.97 -11.34 0.65
N GLY A 166 10.95 -10.36 -0.27
CA GLY A 166 10.35 -10.55 -1.58
C GLY A 166 8.89 -10.11 -1.68
N ASP A 167 8.32 -9.52 -0.63
CA ASP A 167 6.92 -9.10 -0.64
C ASP A 167 6.71 -7.75 0.08
N PHE A 168 5.58 -7.09 -0.23
CA PHE A 168 5.09 -5.98 0.57
C PHE A 168 4.23 -6.53 1.71
N PHE A 169 4.56 -6.19 2.94
CA PHE A 169 3.87 -6.74 4.12
C PHE A 169 3.04 -5.70 4.88
N ALA A 170 3.25 -4.41 4.62
CA ALA A 170 2.50 -3.33 5.24
C ALA A 170 2.46 -2.09 4.34
N GLY A 171 1.41 -1.30 4.50
CA GLY A 171 1.20 -0.03 3.81
C GLY A 171 1.16 1.14 4.78
N GLY A 172 1.29 2.34 4.23
CA GLY A 172 1.06 3.53 5.02
C GLY A 172 0.98 4.81 4.22
N VAL A 173 0.56 5.87 4.91
CA VAL A 173 0.52 7.23 4.39
C VAL A 173 1.40 8.11 5.26
N VAL A 174 2.31 8.86 4.62
CA VAL A 174 3.24 9.76 5.30
C VAL A 174 2.45 10.85 6.04
N GLY A 175 2.77 11.05 7.31
CA GLY A 175 2.28 12.16 8.12
C GLY A 175 3.20 13.37 8.02
N GLN A 176 4.30 13.35 8.76
CA GLN A 176 5.31 14.41 8.84
C GLN A 176 6.69 13.83 8.58
N THR A 177 7.61 14.66 8.11
CA THR A 177 9.01 14.28 7.83
C THR A 177 9.96 15.18 8.61
N LEU A 178 11.00 14.61 9.19
CA LEU A 178 12.06 15.34 9.91
C LEU A 178 13.41 14.67 9.68
N ASP A 179 14.45 15.49 9.53
CA ASP A 179 15.83 15.04 9.51
C ASP A 179 16.44 15.29 10.90
N ASP A 180 16.51 14.24 11.71
CA ASP A 180 16.99 14.34 13.10
C ASP A 180 17.71 13.05 13.57
N PRO A 181 19.05 13.09 13.75
CA PRO A 181 19.81 11.95 14.26
C PRO A 181 19.55 11.66 15.76
N GLU A 182 19.05 12.62 16.54
CA GLU A 182 18.70 12.42 17.94
C GLU A 182 17.49 11.49 18.07
N VAL A 183 16.51 11.62 17.16
CA VAL A 183 15.35 10.73 17.10
C VAL A 183 15.77 9.30 16.74
N GLY A 184 16.67 9.12 15.76
CA GLY A 184 17.20 7.80 15.41
C GLY A 184 17.98 7.14 16.56
N SER A 185 18.75 7.94 17.30
CA SER A 185 19.45 7.50 18.51
C SER A 185 18.48 7.10 19.62
N TRP A 186 17.42 7.90 19.83
CA TRP A 186 16.42 7.67 20.86
C TRP A 186 15.59 6.39 20.59
N LEU A 187 15.08 6.22 19.37
CA LEU A 187 14.19 5.10 19.03
C LEU A 187 14.93 3.79 18.80
N TRP A 188 16.10 3.84 18.16
CA TRP A 188 16.76 2.64 17.65
C TRP A 188 18.22 2.50 18.07
N GLY A 189 18.76 3.45 18.84
CA GLY A 189 20.19 3.48 19.19
C GLY A 189 21.08 3.73 17.97
N ASN A 190 20.55 4.34 16.90
CA ASN A 190 21.26 4.53 15.64
C ASN A 190 21.08 5.96 15.09
N PRO A 191 22.06 6.87 15.27
CA PRO A 191 21.97 8.24 14.74
C PRO A 191 21.94 8.31 13.22
N GLU A 192 22.42 7.28 12.51
CA GLU A 192 22.36 7.27 11.04
C GLU A 192 20.93 7.08 10.52
N SER A 193 20.01 6.54 11.34
CA SER A 193 18.58 6.44 11.03
C SER A 193 17.88 7.78 11.24
N ARG A 194 18.39 8.85 10.60
CA ARG A 194 17.99 10.25 10.83
C ARG A 194 16.89 10.76 9.91
N PHE A 195 16.65 10.09 8.78
CA PHE A 195 15.58 10.47 7.85
C PHE A 195 14.25 9.90 8.34
N ILE A 196 13.61 10.62 9.25
CA ILE A 196 12.44 10.19 10.00
C ILE A 196 11.17 10.62 9.27
N PHE A 197 10.20 9.72 9.24
CA PHE A 197 8.84 10.04 8.83
C PHE A 197 7.82 9.37 9.75
N THR A 198 6.72 10.07 10.00
CA THR A 198 5.57 9.49 10.68
C THR A 198 4.63 8.83 9.68
N THR A 199 3.87 7.83 10.14
CA THR A 199 2.85 7.13 9.37
C THR A 199 1.49 7.52 9.92
N ALA A 200 0.82 8.48 9.25
CA ALA A 200 -0.47 9.02 9.66
C ALA A 200 -1.59 7.99 9.52
N GLU A 201 -1.56 7.20 8.45
CA GLU A 201 -2.42 6.03 8.27
C GLU A 201 -1.55 4.80 8.08
N TYR A 202 -1.86 3.74 8.84
CA TYR A 202 -1.11 2.49 8.80
C TYR A 202 -2.00 1.33 8.43
N TYR A 203 -1.52 0.53 7.48
CA TYR A 203 -2.15 -0.69 7.02
C TYR A 203 -1.21 -1.83 7.39
N ASP A 204 -1.69 -2.77 8.21
CA ASP A 204 -0.96 -4.00 8.59
C ASP A 204 -0.93 -5.05 7.47
N TRP A 205 -1.33 -4.65 6.27
CA TRP A 205 -1.32 -5.39 5.03
C TRP A 205 -0.83 -4.48 3.90
N ALA A 206 -0.46 -5.06 2.76
CA ALA A 206 -0.16 -4.34 1.53
C ALA A 206 -0.74 -5.07 0.31
N PRO A 207 -0.92 -4.38 -0.83
CA PRO A 207 -1.28 -5.05 -2.08
C PRO A 207 -0.23 -6.08 -2.48
N ALA A 208 -0.69 -7.14 -3.15
CA ALA A 208 0.18 -8.18 -3.68
C ALA A 208 1.29 -7.58 -4.54
N ILE A 209 2.53 -8.05 -4.33
CA ILE A 209 3.70 -7.51 -5.00
C ILE A 209 3.61 -7.58 -6.54
N THR A 210 3.01 -8.63 -7.10
CA THR A 210 2.78 -8.77 -8.54
C THR A 210 1.88 -7.67 -9.08
N ARG A 211 0.73 -7.41 -8.43
CA ARG A 211 -0.17 -6.31 -8.80
C ARG A 211 0.53 -4.96 -8.81
N ILE A 212 1.43 -4.71 -7.85
CA ILE A 212 2.19 -3.47 -7.81
C ILE A 212 3.21 -3.42 -8.95
N TRP A 213 3.97 -4.49 -9.20
CA TRP A 213 4.95 -4.49 -10.29
C TRP A 213 4.33 -4.41 -11.68
N ASP A 214 3.21 -5.10 -11.90
CA ASP A 214 2.43 -5.03 -13.13
C ASP A 214 1.93 -3.60 -13.36
N ALA A 215 1.37 -2.96 -12.32
CA ALA A 215 0.92 -1.58 -12.43
C ALA A 215 2.09 -0.62 -12.69
N LEU A 216 3.24 -0.84 -12.08
CA LEU A 216 4.44 -0.01 -12.26
C LEU A 216 5.23 -0.31 -13.54
N ASP A 217 4.76 -1.25 -14.37
CA ASP A 217 5.37 -1.70 -15.62
C ASP A 217 6.85 -2.12 -15.44
N TYR A 218 7.14 -2.83 -14.35
CA TYR A 218 8.44 -3.46 -14.16
C TYR A 218 8.45 -4.84 -14.81
N ASN A 219 9.45 -5.13 -15.64
CA ASN A 219 9.68 -6.50 -16.12
C ASN A 219 10.16 -7.37 -14.96
N GLY A 220 9.36 -8.36 -14.55
CA GLY A 220 9.66 -9.27 -13.44
C GLY A 220 9.40 -8.64 -12.05
N THR A 221 9.90 -9.29 -10.99
CA THR A 221 9.75 -8.82 -9.60
C THR A 221 11.06 -8.23 -9.06
N PRO A 222 11.39 -6.95 -9.35
CA PRO A 222 12.65 -6.36 -8.90
C PRO A 222 12.73 -6.33 -7.38
N ARG A 223 13.86 -6.77 -6.81
CA ARG A 223 14.09 -6.65 -5.37
C ARG A 223 14.27 -5.17 -5.00
N VAL A 224 13.52 -4.71 -4.01
CA VAL A 224 13.70 -3.36 -3.46
C VAL A 224 14.98 -3.33 -2.63
N GLN A 225 16.06 -2.78 -3.21
CA GLN A 225 17.34 -2.59 -2.54
C GLN A 225 17.47 -1.14 -2.06
N GLY A 226 17.38 -0.95 -0.75
CA GLY A 226 17.43 0.37 -0.13
C GLY A 226 16.14 1.18 -0.31
N PHE A 227 16.08 2.31 0.38
CA PHE A 227 14.95 3.23 0.32
C PHE A 227 14.80 3.79 -1.10
N LEU A 228 13.60 3.66 -1.67
CA LEU A 228 13.34 4.01 -3.07
C LEU A 228 12.09 4.88 -3.18
N ARG A 229 12.17 5.94 -4.00
CA ARG A 229 10.99 6.61 -4.55
C ARG A 229 10.73 6.06 -5.95
N VAL A 230 9.49 5.65 -6.20
CA VAL A 230 9.04 5.25 -7.54
C VAL A 230 9.01 6.49 -8.45
N SER A 231 9.51 6.35 -9.68
CA SER A 231 9.52 7.44 -10.65
C SER A 231 8.10 7.85 -11.05
N PRO A 232 7.81 9.16 -11.24
CA PRO A 232 6.47 9.64 -11.60
C PRO A 232 5.85 8.91 -12.79
N ASP A 233 6.61 8.73 -13.88
CA ASP A 233 6.13 8.09 -15.13
C ASP A 233 5.61 6.65 -14.92
N ARG A 234 6.08 5.96 -13.88
CA ARG A 234 5.62 4.59 -13.56
C ARG A 234 4.35 4.55 -12.74
N LEU A 235 3.97 5.68 -12.14
CA LEU A 235 2.75 5.80 -11.36
C LEU A 235 1.53 6.09 -12.25
N ASP A 236 1.73 6.40 -13.53
CA ASP A 236 0.66 6.77 -14.46
C ASP A 236 -0.47 5.73 -14.52
N ASN A 237 -0.11 4.43 -14.54
CA ASN A 237 -1.09 3.33 -14.53
C ASN A 237 -1.81 3.16 -13.17
N LEU A 238 -1.22 3.66 -12.07
CA LEU A 238 -1.84 3.66 -10.74
C LEU A 238 -2.77 4.87 -10.53
N TYR A 239 -2.68 5.89 -11.39
CA TYR A 239 -3.57 7.05 -11.41
C TYR A 239 -4.73 6.89 -12.41
N SER A 240 -5.30 5.69 -12.51
CA SER A 240 -6.27 5.33 -13.56
C SER A 240 -7.59 6.13 -13.55
N ASP A 241 -7.85 6.92 -12.50
CA ASP A 241 -8.85 7.98 -12.43
C ASP A 241 -8.32 9.10 -11.51
N GLU A 242 -9.01 10.24 -11.40
CA GLU A 242 -8.74 11.33 -10.44
C GLU A 242 -8.79 10.91 -8.94
N ARG A 243 -8.81 9.60 -8.66
CA ARG A 243 -8.71 9.01 -7.33
C ARG A 243 -7.26 9.06 -6.85
N SER A 244 -7.09 9.41 -5.57
CA SER A 244 -5.78 9.47 -4.90
C SER A 244 -5.06 8.11 -5.02
N LEU A 245 -3.74 8.13 -5.29
CA LEU A 245 -2.86 6.94 -5.29
C LEU A 245 -3.11 6.02 -4.08
N GLU A 246 -3.35 6.64 -2.94
CA GLU A 246 -3.72 5.98 -1.70
C GLU A 246 -4.99 5.14 -1.81
N THR A 247 -6.03 5.63 -2.50
CA THR A 247 -7.26 4.85 -2.74
C THR A 247 -6.98 3.66 -3.65
N THR A 248 -6.12 3.80 -4.65
CA THR A 248 -5.73 2.67 -5.52
C THR A 248 -4.95 1.60 -4.74
N LEU A 249 -4.11 2.02 -3.79
CA LEU A 249 -3.27 1.12 -2.99
C LEU A 249 -4.01 0.53 -1.79
N PHE A 250 -4.79 1.33 -1.08
CA PHE A 250 -5.32 1.02 0.25
C PHE A 250 -6.84 1.22 0.38
N GLY A 251 -7.50 1.77 -0.64
CA GLY A 251 -8.92 2.05 -0.61
C GLY A 251 -9.75 0.80 -0.38
N ARG A 252 -10.69 0.89 0.56
CA ARG A 252 -11.78 -0.09 0.69
C ARG A 252 -12.73 0.13 -0.47
N THR A 253 -13.09 -0.93 -1.20
CA THR A 253 -14.20 -0.87 -2.15
C THR A 253 -15.50 -0.62 -1.37
N SER A 254 -16.04 0.61 -1.45
CA SER A 254 -17.31 0.97 -0.82
C SER A 254 -18.46 0.14 -1.41
N GLY A 255 -19.13 -0.67 -0.57
CA GLY A 255 -20.31 -1.46 -0.93
C GLY A 255 -21.54 -1.08 -0.10
N SER A 256 -22.45 -0.38 -0.79
CA SER A 256 -23.86 -0.03 -0.57
C SER A 256 -24.63 -0.57 0.66
N SER A 257 -25.34 0.37 1.31
CA SER A 257 -26.45 0.18 2.23
C SER A 257 -27.73 -0.30 1.53
N THR A 258 -28.48 -1.11 2.26
CA THR A 258 -29.73 -1.79 1.88
C THR A 258 -30.90 -0.82 1.73
N GLN A 259 -31.67 -0.91 0.63
CA GLN A 259 -33.15 -0.97 0.66
C GLN A 259 -33.76 -1.25 -0.72
N ALA A 260 -34.82 -2.06 -0.68
CA ALA A 260 -35.49 -2.73 -1.80
C ALA A 260 -36.57 -1.89 -2.49
N ASP A 261 -36.72 -2.19 -3.78
CA ASP A 261 -37.93 -2.23 -4.64
C ASP A 261 -38.84 -1.01 -4.79
N THR A 262 -38.98 -0.54 -6.03
CA THR A 262 -40.17 -0.82 -6.86
C THR A 262 -39.95 -0.49 -8.34
N VAL A 263 -40.58 -1.31 -9.18
CA VAL A 263 -40.43 -1.45 -10.64
C VAL A 263 -41.41 -0.54 -11.38
N GLU A 264 -41.02 0.03 -12.53
CA GLU A 264 -41.85 0.04 -13.75
C GLU A 264 -41.04 0.37 -15.01
N SER A 265 -41.38 -0.35 -16.09
CA SER A 265 -40.68 -0.47 -17.36
C SER A 265 -41.17 0.52 -18.43
N ASP A 266 -40.29 0.98 -19.32
CA ASP A 266 -40.63 1.05 -20.75
C ASP A 266 -39.39 1.02 -21.67
N THR A 267 -39.54 0.36 -22.81
CA THR A 267 -38.47 -0.09 -23.73
C THR A 267 -38.18 0.86 -24.90
N ALA A 268 -36.91 0.99 -25.33
CA ALA A 268 -36.50 1.07 -26.75
C ALA A 268 -34.95 1.04 -26.98
N LEU A 269 -34.47 -0.12 -27.45
CA LEU A 269 -33.39 -0.43 -28.42
C LEU A 269 -32.18 0.50 -28.64
N GLY A 270 -30.97 -0.04 -28.34
CA GLY A 270 -29.79 0.11 -29.21
C GLY A 270 -28.43 0.21 -28.52
N GLY A 271 -27.64 -0.87 -28.50
CA GLY A 271 -26.19 -0.83 -28.22
C GLY A 271 -25.68 -1.91 -27.26
N ARG A 272 -24.65 -2.66 -27.68
CA ARG A 272 -24.05 -3.80 -26.98
C ARG A 272 -23.48 -3.41 -25.60
N ASN A 273 -23.88 -4.12 -24.54
CA ASN A 273 -23.24 -4.12 -23.22
C ASN A 273 -23.04 -5.57 -22.76
N VAL A 274 -21.85 -5.90 -22.26
CA VAL A 274 -21.54 -7.16 -21.58
C VAL A 274 -21.55 -6.82 -20.09
N GLU A 275 -22.56 -7.29 -19.37
CA GLU A 275 -22.64 -7.23 -17.91
C GLU A 275 -21.82 -8.38 -17.31
N ASP A 276 -21.05 -8.08 -16.26
CA ASP A 276 -20.35 -9.07 -15.43
C ASP A 276 -20.99 -9.10 -14.02
N PRO A 277 -21.01 -10.25 -13.32
CA PRO A 277 -22.00 -10.56 -12.30
C PRO A 277 -21.65 -10.00 -10.91
N GLU A 278 -22.70 -9.77 -10.14
CA GLU A 278 -22.66 -9.40 -8.73
C GLU A 278 -22.05 -10.54 -7.86
N ARG A 279 -20.96 -10.26 -7.13
CA ARG A 279 -20.45 -11.16 -6.07
C ARG A 279 -20.06 -10.36 -4.82
N THR A 280 -20.68 -10.75 -3.72
CA THR A 280 -20.44 -10.26 -2.35
C THR A 280 -19.35 -11.11 -1.68
N THR A 281 -18.39 -10.50 -0.98
CA THR A 281 -17.54 -11.26 -0.04
C THR A 281 -17.01 -10.44 1.13
N THR A 282 -17.25 -10.98 2.31
CA THR A 282 -16.80 -10.56 3.64
C THR A 282 -15.30 -10.85 3.83
N VAL A 283 -14.45 -9.85 4.12
CA VAL A 283 -13.01 -10.07 4.39
C VAL A 283 -12.49 -9.10 5.46
N GLN A 284 -12.49 -9.54 6.71
CA GLN A 284 -11.61 -8.97 7.76
C GLN A 284 -10.90 -10.06 8.59
N ASP A 285 -11.46 -11.28 8.65
CA ASP A 285 -10.83 -12.41 9.37
C ASP A 285 -9.89 -13.31 8.53
N ARG A 286 -9.82 -13.11 7.20
CA ARG A 286 -9.08 -14.02 6.28
C ARG A 286 -7.58 -13.70 6.18
N ILE A 287 -7.20 -12.43 6.17
CA ILE A 287 -5.82 -11.96 5.86
C ILE A 287 -4.81 -12.32 6.98
N LEU A 288 -5.22 -12.32 8.25
CA LEU A 288 -4.34 -12.67 9.38
C LEU A 288 -4.10 -14.18 9.56
N ARG A 289 -4.98 -15.04 9.02
CA ARG A 289 -4.83 -16.51 9.10
C ARG A 289 -3.89 -17.06 8.03
N ASP A 290 -3.83 -16.37 6.89
CA ASP A 290 -3.04 -16.73 5.71
C ASP A 290 -1.52 -16.66 5.99
N GLN A 291 -1.02 -15.56 6.58
CA GLN A 291 0.42 -15.40 6.84
C GLN A 291 1.04 -16.44 7.80
N ALA A 292 0.27 -16.91 8.78
CA ALA A 292 0.72 -17.96 9.70
C ALA A 292 0.87 -19.30 8.97
N LEU A 293 -0.12 -19.66 8.16
CA LEU A 293 -0.14 -20.87 7.34
C LEU A 293 1.03 -20.91 6.36
N VAL A 294 1.29 -19.80 5.67
CA VAL A 294 2.40 -19.67 4.73
C VAL A 294 3.74 -19.86 5.43
N THR A 295 3.91 -19.26 6.60
CA THR A 295 5.15 -19.37 7.38
C THR A 295 5.38 -20.81 7.88
N GLU A 296 4.32 -21.45 8.38
CA GLU A 296 4.37 -22.84 8.87
C GLU A 296 4.74 -23.82 7.75
N LEU A 297 4.13 -23.68 6.56
CA LEU A 297 4.43 -24.55 5.41
C LEU A 297 5.86 -24.34 4.89
N LYS A 298 6.31 -23.09 4.72
CA LYS A 298 7.69 -22.84 4.26
C LYS A 298 8.72 -23.43 5.23
N THR A 299 8.46 -23.34 6.53
CA THR A 299 9.30 -23.93 7.58
C THR A 299 9.26 -25.46 7.55
N LEU A 300 8.08 -26.05 7.40
CA LEU A 300 7.90 -27.51 7.34
C LEU A 300 8.73 -28.16 6.22
N TYR A 301 8.89 -27.46 5.10
CA TYR A 301 9.67 -27.92 3.96
C TYR A 301 11.13 -27.47 3.99
N ASP A 302 11.58 -26.75 5.02
CA ASP A 302 12.89 -26.07 5.05
C ASP A 302 13.19 -25.36 3.73
N HIS A 303 12.20 -24.65 3.19
CA HIS A 303 12.26 -23.97 1.89
C HIS A 303 12.70 -24.86 0.72
N THR A 304 12.46 -26.16 0.81
CA THR A 304 12.72 -27.11 -0.26
C THR A 304 11.51 -27.17 -1.19
N CYS A 305 11.74 -26.93 -2.49
CA CYS A 305 10.70 -27.04 -3.50
C CYS A 305 10.11 -28.46 -3.53
N GLN A 306 8.78 -28.57 -3.47
CA GLN A 306 8.08 -29.85 -3.50
C GLN A 306 8.18 -30.57 -4.85
N ILE A 307 8.48 -29.84 -5.92
CA ILE A 307 8.54 -30.34 -7.30
C ILE A 307 9.93 -30.89 -7.62
N CYS A 308 10.98 -30.07 -7.47
CA CYS A 308 12.33 -30.46 -7.84
C CYS A 308 13.23 -30.88 -6.68
N GLY A 309 12.77 -30.75 -5.43
CA GLY A 309 13.57 -31.04 -4.24
C GLY A 309 14.74 -30.09 -4.01
N HIS A 310 14.86 -29.01 -4.79
CA HIS A 310 15.92 -28.03 -4.60
C HIS A 310 15.55 -27.02 -3.51
N ARG A 311 16.48 -26.79 -2.59
CA ARG A 311 16.41 -25.74 -1.58
C ARG A 311 17.24 -24.54 -2.04
N LEU A 312 16.58 -23.46 -2.42
CA LEU A 312 17.28 -22.21 -2.77
C LEU A 312 17.85 -21.58 -1.51
N GLN A 313 19.07 -21.04 -1.60
CA GLN A 313 19.68 -20.29 -0.50
C GLN A 313 19.42 -18.79 -0.67
N SER A 314 18.93 -18.14 0.39
CA SER A 314 18.76 -16.67 0.44
C SER A 314 19.83 -15.96 1.27
N GLY A 315 20.81 -16.70 1.80
CA GLY A 315 21.86 -16.22 2.69
C GLY A 315 22.58 -17.37 3.37
N SER A 316 23.46 -17.08 4.33
CA SER A 316 24.14 -18.11 5.13
C SER A 316 23.15 -18.89 6.00
N GLY A 317 22.69 -20.04 5.53
CA GLY A 317 21.78 -20.94 6.23
C GLY A 317 20.29 -20.72 5.93
N SER A 318 19.90 -19.54 5.45
CA SER A 318 18.49 -19.21 5.12
C SER A 318 18.07 -19.79 3.77
N GLY A 319 16.87 -20.36 3.72
CA GLY A 319 16.26 -20.90 2.51
C GLY A 319 15.31 -19.91 1.84
N TYR A 320 14.99 -20.13 0.56
CA TYR A 320 13.97 -19.37 -0.16
C TYR A 320 12.97 -20.31 -0.85
N SER A 321 11.69 -20.03 -0.65
CA SER A 321 10.59 -20.71 -1.32
C SER A 321 9.35 -19.81 -1.38
N GLU A 322 8.51 -20.10 -2.36
CA GLU A 322 7.18 -19.51 -2.56
C GLU A 322 6.11 -20.52 -2.18
N VAL A 323 4.88 -20.03 -2.00
CA VAL A 323 3.71 -20.87 -1.80
C VAL A 323 2.77 -20.68 -2.97
N HIS A 324 2.27 -21.77 -3.53
CA HIS A 324 1.38 -21.78 -4.68
C HIS A 324 0.05 -22.40 -4.28
N HIS A 325 -1.07 -21.72 -4.50
CA HIS A 325 -2.39 -22.33 -4.32
C HIS A 325 -2.74 -23.19 -5.53
N ILE A 326 -2.83 -24.51 -5.34
CA ILE A 326 -3.12 -25.49 -6.39
C ILE A 326 -4.40 -25.12 -7.14
N ARG A 327 -5.47 -24.79 -6.41
CA ARG A 327 -6.63 -24.08 -6.94
C ARG A 327 -6.50 -22.60 -6.58
N PRO A 328 -6.36 -21.68 -7.56
CA PRO A 328 -6.16 -20.26 -7.29
C PRO A 328 -7.29 -19.66 -6.44
N LEU A 329 -6.94 -18.75 -5.51
CA LEU A 329 -7.92 -18.14 -4.59
C LEU A 329 -8.89 -17.17 -5.28
N GLY A 330 -8.41 -16.46 -6.31
CA GLY A 330 -9.15 -15.42 -7.00
C GLY A 330 -10.25 -15.95 -7.91
N ASP A 331 -11.13 -15.05 -8.33
CA ASP A 331 -12.08 -15.34 -9.40
C ASP A 331 -11.33 -15.66 -10.70
N PRO A 332 -11.80 -16.62 -11.52
CA PRO A 332 -13.02 -17.43 -11.38
C PRO A 332 -12.87 -18.70 -10.51
N HIS A 333 -11.65 -18.98 -10.04
CA HIS A 333 -11.31 -20.29 -9.47
C HIS A 333 -11.80 -20.48 -8.04
N ASN A 334 -11.78 -19.44 -7.20
CA ASN A 334 -12.34 -19.45 -5.85
C ASN A 334 -11.83 -20.62 -4.96
N GLY A 335 -10.53 -20.89 -5.03
CA GLY A 335 -9.86 -21.84 -4.15
C GLY A 335 -9.91 -21.40 -2.68
N PRO A 336 -9.99 -22.34 -1.73
CA PRO A 336 -9.89 -22.02 -0.31
C PRO A 336 -8.41 -21.81 0.09
N ASP A 337 -8.20 -20.89 1.02
CA ASP A 337 -6.89 -20.65 1.61
C ASP A 337 -6.69 -21.57 2.82
N ILE A 338 -6.27 -22.81 2.54
CA ILE A 338 -6.07 -23.89 3.51
C ILE A 338 -4.83 -24.70 3.13
N PRO A 339 -4.13 -25.35 4.08
CA PRO A 339 -2.85 -26.01 3.79
C PRO A 339 -3.00 -27.06 2.68
N GLU A 340 -4.13 -27.75 2.64
CA GLU A 340 -4.34 -28.82 1.67
C GLU A 340 -4.45 -28.35 0.21
N ASN A 341 -4.59 -27.04 0.00
CA ASN A 341 -4.62 -26.38 -1.31
C ASN A 341 -3.31 -25.67 -1.65
N VAL A 342 -2.23 -25.86 -0.89
CA VAL A 342 -1.00 -25.08 -1.03
C VAL A 342 0.21 -25.99 -1.30
N LEU A 343 1.12 -25.56 -2.17
CA LEU A 343 2.42 -26.18 -2.40
C LEU A 343 3.55 -25.20 -2.08
N VAL A 344 4.65 -25.71 -1.55
CA VAL A 344 5.90 -24.96 -1.39
C VAL A 344 6.77 -25.18 -2.63
N CYS A 345 7.02 -24.12 -3.39
CA CYS A 345 7.70 -24.18 -4.70
C CYS A 345 8.93 -23.26 -4.73
N CYS A 346 9.86 -23.53 -5.66
CA CYS A 346 10.80 -22.51 -6.11
C CYS A 346 10.14 -21.62 -7.17
N PRO A 347 10.69 -20.43 -7.49
CA PRO A 347 10.09 -19.50 -8.45
C PRO A 347 9.75 -20.11 -9.80
N ASN A 348 10.65 -20.95 -10.33
CA ASN A 348 10.47 -21.56 -11.65
C ASN A 348 9.23 -22.45 -11.65
N HIS A 349 9.14 -23.39 -10.70
CA HIS A 349 8.01 -24.32 -10.66
C HIS A 349 6.73 -23.69 -10.12
N HIS A 350 6.81 -22.56 -9.40
CA HIS A 350 5.64 -21.74 -9.09
C HIS A 350 5.04 -21.20 -10.39
N ALA A 351 5.86 -20.58 -11.24
CA ALA A 351 5.43 -20.10 -12.55
C ALA A 351 4.95 -21.24 -13.47
N ASP A 352 5.60 -22.40 -13.46
CA ASP A 352 5.16 -23.55 -14.24
C ASP A 352 3.79 -24.06 -13.79
N PHE A 353 3.48 -24.03 -12.49
CA PHE A 353 2.14 -24.33 -11.99
C PHE A 353 1.12 -23.27 -12.41
N ASP A 354 1.42 -21.98 -12.27
CA ASP A 354 0.52 -20.90 -12.71
C ASP A 354 0.15 -21.00 -14.20
N ASN A 355 1.11 -21.40 -15.02
CA ASN A 355 0.94 -21.54 -16.46
C ASN A 355 0.46 -22.94 -16.88
N GLY A 356 0.07 -23.82 -15.96
CA GLY A 356 -0.43 -25.14 -16.31
C GLY A 356 0.59 -26.07 -16.97
N MET A 357 1.90 -25.82 -16.80
CA MET A 357 2.97 -26.63 -17.40
C MET A 357 3.26 -27.93 -16.63
N ILE A 358 2.66 -28.08 -15.44
CA ILE A 358 2.81 -29.24 -14.56
C ILE A 358 1.44 -29.79 -14.20
N THR A 359 1.28 -31.11 -14.32
CA THR A 359 0.18 -31.87 -13.73
C THR A 359 0.70 -32.78 -12.65
N VAL A 360 -0.17 -33.12 -11.70
CA VAL A 360 0.14 -34.08 -10.64
C VAL A 360 -0.97 -35.10 -10.57
N ASN A 361 -0.63 -36.38 -10.67
CA ASN A 361 -1.60 -37.45 -10.52
C ASN A 361 -2.17 -37.42 -9.08
N PRO A 362 -3.50 -37.28 -8.90
CA PRO A 362 -4.10 -37.08 -7.57
C PRO A 362 -3.94 -38.26 -6.60
N ASP A 363 -3.77 -39.48 -7.12
CA ASP A 363 -3.67 -40.70 -6.31
C ASP A 363 -2.21 -41.06 -5.97
N THR A 364 -1.32 -40.90 -6.94
CA THR A 364 0.08 -41.35 -6.85
C THR A 364 1.05 -40.22 -6.58
N HIS A 365 0.62 -38.98 -6.76
CA HIS A 365 1.43 -37.77 -6.74
C HIS A 365 2.58 -37.76 -7.75
N ILE A 366 2.49 -38.56 -8.81
CA ILE A 366 3.47 -38.54 -9.91
C ILE A 366 3.27 -37.26 -10.72
N LEU A 367 4.36 -36.52 -10.92
CA LEU A 367 4.44 -35.29 -11.68
C LEU A 367 4.54 -35.60 -13.18
N THR A 368 3.86 -34.82 -14.02
CA THR A 368 4.14 -34.76 -15.46
C THR A 368 4.39 -33.31 -15.83
N HIS A 369 5.55 -33.05 -16.44
CA HIS A 369 5.95 -31.71 -16.87
C HIS A 369 5.88 -31.61 -18.40
N ALA A 370 5.35 -30.50 -18.92
CA ALA A 370 5.16 -30.29 -20.36
C ALA A 370 6.46 -30.30 -21.18
N TYR A 371 7.61 -29.95 -20.58
CA TYR A 371 8.87 -29.78 -21.30
C TYR A 371 10.14 -30.18 -20.52
N ASP A 372 10.06 -30.48 -19.22
CA ASP A 372 11.21 -30.92 -18.40
C ASP A 372 11.11 -32.41 -18.03
N ASP A 373 11.76 -33.25 -18.83
CA ASP A 373 11.84 -34.70 -18.63
C ASP A 373 12.55 -35.09 -17.32
N SER A 374 13.34 -34.20 -16.72
CA SER A 374 14.03 -34.50 -15.45
C SER A 374 13.09 -34.41 -14.24
N ILE A 375 11.98 -33.70 -14.39
CA ILE A 375 10.91 -33.57 -13.40
C ILE A 375 9.79 -34.58 -13.68
N SER A 376 9.48 -34.81 -14.96
CA SER A 376 8.43 -35.73 -15.38
C SER A 376 8.69 -37.16 -14.88
N GLY A 377 7.71 -37.77 -14.22
CA GLY A 377 7.82 -39.08 -13.59
C GLY A 377 8.33 -39.07 -12.15
N ASN A 378 8.80 -37.94 -11.62
CA ASN A 378 9.13 -37.81 -10.19
C ASN A 378 7.85 -37.75 -9.35
N GLN A 379 7.98 -38.03 -8.06
CA GLN A 379 6.87 -37.92 -7.11
C GLN A 379 6.95 -36.58 -6.38
N LEU A 380 5.81 -35.88 -6.25
CA LEU A 380 5.69 -34.67 -5.44
C LEU A 380 6.16 -34.96 -4.01
N LEU A 381 7.09 -34.14 -3.51
CA LEU A 381 7.58 -34.27 -2.14
C LEU A 381 6.50 -33.80 -1.16
N ILE A 382 6.05 -34.70 -0.28
CA ILE A 382 5.08 -34.40 0.76
C ILE A 382 5.70 -34.73 2.12
N GLN A 383 5.83 -33.72 2.99
CA GLN A 383 6.36 -33.88 4.34
C GLN A 383 5.27 -34.37 5.30
N ALA A 384 5.67 -35.10 6.34
CA ALA A 384 4.76 -35.53 7.39
C ALA A 384 4.12 -34.30 8.05
N GLY A 385 2.78 -34.24 8.04
CA GLY A 385 2.02 -33.09 8.57
C GLY A 385 1.44 -32.16 7.50
N HIS A 386 1.81 -32.32 6.23
CA HIS A 386 1.15 -31.65 5.11
C HIS A 386 0.34 -32.66 4.30
N GLN A 387 -0.96 -32.42 4.12
CA GLN A 387 -1.84 -33.28 3.34
C GLN A 387 -2.40 -32.49 2.18
N ILE A 388 -2.01 -32.83 0.95
CA ILE A 388 -2.61 -32.23 -0.25
C ILE A 388 -3.94 -32.92 -0.55
N ARG A 389 -4.99 -32.15 -0.80
CA ARG A 389 -6.30 -32.72 -1.11
C ARG A 389 -6.36 -33.09 -2.60
N PRO A 390 -6.66 -34.36 -2.96
CA PRO A 390 -6.69 -34.81 -4.34
C PRO A 390 -7.57 -33.96 -5.26
N SER A 391 -8.72 -33.48 -4.74
CA SER A 391 -9.66 -32.65 -5.49
C SER A 391 -9.07 -31.34 -6.02
N PHE A 392 -8.04 -30.78 -5.38
CA PHE A 392 -7.38 -29.58 -5.90
C PHE A 392 -6.42 -29.92 -7.04
N LEU A 393 -5.72 -31.05 -6.97
CA LEU A 393 -4.88 -31.54 -8.07
C LEU A 393 -5.73 -31.91 -9.29
N GLU A 394 -6.88 -32.55 -9.07
CA GLU A 394 -7.90 -32.81 -10.12
C GLU A 394 -8.33 -31.50 -10.78
N TYR A 395 -8.73 -30.51 -9.98
CA TYR A 395 -9.14 -29.19 -10.49
C TYR A 395 -8.04 -28.52 -11.31
N HIS A 396 -6.81 -28.50 -10.78
CA HIS A 396 -5.66 -27.92 -11.48
C HIS A 396 -5.42 -28.58 -12.83
N ASN A 397 -5.35 -29.91 -12.86
CA ASN A 397 -5.14 -30.68 -14.08
C ASN A 397 -6.27 -30.49 -15.11
N GLU A 398 -7.52 -30.36 -14.65
CA GLU A 398 -8.67 -30.25 -15.56
C GLU A 398 -8.93 -28.82 -16.04
N VAL A 399 -8.69 -27.83 -15.19
CA VAL A 399 -9.16 -26.46 -15.41
C VAL A 399 -8.03 -25.50 -15.73
N ILE A 400 -6.86 -25.65 -15.11
CA ILE A 400 -5.72 -24.74 -15.33
C ILE A 400 -4.91 -25.22 -16.53
N VAL A 401 -4.57 -26.51 -16.58
CA VAL A 401 -3.74 -27.08 -17.65
C VAL A 401 -4.46 -27.15 -19.00
N ASN A 402 -5.75 -27.52 -19.01
CA ASN A 402 -6.50 -27.60 -20.27
C ASN A 402 -6.91 -26.23 -20.85
N GLN A 403 -6.57 -25.12 -20.21
CA GLN A 403 -6.76 -23.77 -20.77
C GLN A 403 -5.54 -23.29 -21.58
N THR A 404 -4.43 -24.02 -21.52
CA THR A 404 -3.17 -23.69 -22.21
C THR A 404 -2.91 -24.48 -23.49
N ASP A 405 -3.80 -25.41 -23.83
CA ASP A 405 -3.88 -26.08 -25.15
C ASP A 405 -4.84 -25.34 -26.09
#